data_AF-E2BP83-F1
#
_entry.id   AF-E2BP83-F1
#
_cell.length_a   1.000
_cell.length_b   1.000
_cell.length_c   1.000
_cell.angle_alpha   90.00
_cell.angle_beta   90.00
_cell.angle_gamma   90.00
#
_symmetry.space_group_name_H-M   'P 1'
#
loop_
_entity.id
_entity.type
_entity.pdbx_description
1 polymer ?
#
loop_
_entity_poly.entity_id
_entity_poly.type
_entity_poly.pdbx_seq_one_letter_code
_entity_poly.pdbx_strand_id
1 'polypeptide(L)'
;MATLLPFSGPLTSVHYNKMFHPNLCHVCKKTREVVNLITCNRCFMISYCSEDHKNLHLPQHRELCTVITKVLKNNPQWLTRRFSSAEWYEARRQFVLLIAHDLGRIFETYEMQMFTFAKSCFICHQQTGLYSCKRCVSVDYCLEHRKEFEQQHKRISCNLLTLWLNLEFSNVQYESKASLSLKFMRFPDNDGLFNDMARFMEEYVQNKKGVWYALDYIYTDYVSGPFSVYYGMYHAGLLDVLLNASIYIIHIIAASSIERNGLPAWEILLHLLPDMQVLIVVLVGTDLQFEFGTQEICPCCVFNKKKFIYECCCMTYSDYLTNAIYKRANLIVGFQAVLKAELWAKCIKAMQSQECPLLLTTTSRDIALEEIADIQKVLGRDVYPITSVYNVFRSFRPHRGFKYMYYRNSFLIVYKTLKNNKQHN
;
A
#
# COMPACT_ATOMS: atom_id res chain seq x y z
N MET A 1 -23.91 12.03 4.44
CA MET A 1 -22.93 12.67 3.52
C MET A 1 -21.58 12.62 4.18
N ALA A 2 -20.52 12.17 3.51
CA ALA A 2 -19.18 12.18 4.08
C ALA A 2 -18.68 13.63 4.22
N THR A 3 -18.35 14.03 5.45
CA THR A 3 -17.77 15.31 5.85
C THR A 3 -16.32 15.06 6.28
N LEU A 4 -15.43 16.03 6.06
CA LEU A 4 -14.05 15.93 6.53
C LEU A 4 -13.98 16.02 8.05
N LEU A 5 -13.25 15.08 8.66
CA LEU A 5 -13.00 15.06 10.10
C LEU A 5 -11.81 15.97 10.45
N PRO A 6 -11.69 16.44 11.71
CA PRO A 6 -10.47 17.11 12.15
C PRO A 6 -9.31 16.11 12.31
N PHE A 7 -8.10 16.57 12.05
CA PHE A 7 -6.88 15.80 12.32
C PHE A 7 -6.69 15.62 13.83
N SER A 8 -6.39 14.39 14.26
CA SER A 8 -6.28 14.00 15.67
C SER A 8 -4.85 13.71 16.14
N GLY A 9 -3.85 13.85 15.27
CA GLY A 9 -2.45 13.55 15.59
C GLY A 9 -1.73 14.68 16.36
N PRO A 10 -0.70 14.35 17.16
CA PRO A 10 0.21 15.33 17.76
C PRO A 10 0.91 16.22 16.72
N LEU A 11 1.26 17.45 17.11
CA LEU A 11 1.99 18.40 16.26
C LEU A 11 3.51 18.18 16.30
N THR A 12 3.95 16.94 16.09
CA THR A 12 5.37 16.59 15.99
C THR A 12 5.70 16.09 14.58
N SER A 13 6.96 16.24 14.16
CA SER A 13 7.39 15.86 12.80
C SER A 13 7.08 14.41 12.47
N VAL A 14 7.28 13.51 13.42
CA VAL A 14 6.96 12.08 13.28
C VAL A 14 5.48 11.83 12.93
N HIS A 15 4.57 12.72 13.31
CA HIS A 15 3.14 12.57 13.02
C HIS A 15 2.72 13.34 11.77
N TYR A 16 3.08 14.63 11.68
CA TYR A 16 2.63 15.42 10.54
C TYR A 16 3.38 15.06 9.24
N ASN A 17 4.56 14.45 9.28
CA ASN A 17 5.25 13.93 8.10
C ASN A 17 4.78 12.53 7.67
N LYS A 18 3.80 11.91 8.35
CA LYS A 18 3.21 10.65 7.86
C LYS A 18 2.44 10.83 6.55
N MET A 19 1.88 12.03 6.34
CA MET A 19 1.03 12.31 5.19
C MET A 19 1.13 13.78 4.77
N PHE A 20 1.31 14.02 3.47
CA PHE A 20 1.25 15.33 2.85
C PHE A 20 -0.06 15.50 2.07
N HIS A 21 -0.57 16.75 2.06
CA HIS A 21 -1.67 17.14 1.21
C HIS A 21 -1.51 18.61 0.76
N PRO A 22 -1.63 18.92 -0.55
CA PRO A 22 -1.30 20.24 -1.10
C PRO A 22 -2.19 21.37 -0.59
N ASN A 23 -3.45 21.05 -0.26
CA ASN A 23 -4.49 22.02 0.12
C ASN A 23 -4.74 22.11 1.64
N LEU A 24 -3.82 21.60 2.46
CA LEU A 24 -3.88 21.68 3.92
C LEU A 24 -2.64 22.39 4.48
N CYS A 25 -2.72 22.87 5.71
CA CYS A 25 -1.52 23.16 6.47
C CYS A 25 -0.75 21.86 6.70
N HIS A 26 0.54 21.80 6.34
CA HIS A 26 1.32 20.59 6.52
C HIS A 26 1.45 20.15 7.98
N VAL A 27 1.46 21.07 8.94
CA VAL A 27 1.62 20.74 10.36
C VAL A 27 0.28 20.32 10.99
N CYS A 28 -0.71 21.22 11.05
CA CYS A 28 -1.96 20.97 11.77
C CYS A 28 -3.09 20.39 10.91
N LYS A 29 -2.85 20.19 9.60
CA LYS A 29 -3.79 19.63 8.63
C LYS A 29 -5.11 20.40 8.46
N LYS A 30 -5.23 21.62 9.02
CA LYS A 30 -6.40 22.49 8.82
C LYS A 30 -6.52 22.91 7.35
N THR A 31 -7.76 23.00 6.87
CA THR A 31 -8.11 23.38 5.50
C THR A 31 -8.14 24.89 5.31
N ARG A 32 -8.13 25.33 4.05
CA ARG A 32 -8.31 26.76 3.69
C ARG A 32 -9.66 27.35 4.15
N GLU A 33 -10.66 26.51 4.40
CA GLU A 33 -11.97 26.97 4.92
C GLU A 33 -11.91 27.35 6.40
N VAL A 34 -10.93 26.81 7.14
CA VAL A 34 -10.76 27.07 8.57
C VAL A 34 -9.67 28.12 8.83
N VAL A 35 -8.62 28.15 8.00
CA VAL A 35 -7.46 29.03 8.18
C VAL A 35 -6.94 29.56 6.85
N ASN A 36 -6.30 30.73 6.90
CA ASN A 36 -5.56 31.24 5.74
C ASN A 36 -4.29 30.40 5.53
N LEU A 37 -4.15 29.80 4.35
CA LEU A 37 -2.96 29.03 3.99
C LEU A 37 -1.95 29.91 3.24
N ILE A 38 -0.73 29.97 3.76
CA ILE A 38 0.45 30.54 3.11
C ILE A 38 1.26 29.42 2.46
N THR A 39 1.59 29.58 1.18
CA THR A 39 2.43 28.62 0.46
C THR A 39 3.91 29.00 0.61
N CYS A 40 4.80 28.01 0.69
CA CYS A 40 6.23 28.26 0.71
C CYS A 40 6.65 29.09 -0.51
N ASN A 41 7.20 30.27 -0.27
CA ASN A 41 7.55 31.26 -1.31
C ASN A 41 8.82 30.92 -2.10
N ARG A 42 9.46 29.78 -1.80
CA ARG A 42 10.64 29.29 -2.52
C ARG A 42 10.27 28.16 -3.48
N CYS A 43 9.72 27.08 -2.94
CA CYS A 43 9.39 25.88 -3.73
C CYS A 43 7.96 25.86 -4.28
N PHE A 44 7.03 26.66 -3.73
CA PHE A 44 5.61 26.72 -4.12
C PHE A 44 4.81 25.40 -3.98
N MET A 45 5.37 24.37 -3.37
CA MET A 45 4.78 23.01 -3.35
C MET A 45 4.12 22.60 -2.02
N ILE A 46 4.27 23.39 -0.95
CA ILE A 46 3.77 23.06 0.40
C ILE A 46 3.16 24.29 1.06
N SER A 47 2.13 24.07 1.88
CA SER A 47 1.36 25.15 2.53
C SER A 47 1.33 25.03 4.06
N TYR A 48 1.26 26.16 4.75
CA TYR A 48 1.19 26.29 6.20
C TYR A 48 0.08 27.28 6.58
N CYS A 49 -0.44 27.24 7.81
CA CYS A 49 -1.43 28.23 8.26
C CYS A 49 -0.82 29.44 8.97
N SER A 50 0.48 29.41 9.27
CA SER A 50 1.22 30.47 9.93
C SER A 50 2.72 30.35 9.66
N GLU A 51 3.47 31.42 9.90
CA GLU A 51 4.94 31.37 9.85
C GLU A 51 5.51 30.46 10.94
N ASP A 52 4.84 30.35 12.10
CA ASP A 52 5.23 29.42 13.17
C ASP A 52 5.22 27.96 12.69
N HIS A 53 4.17 27.51 12.01
CA HIS A 53 4.12 26.15 11.46
C HIS A 53 5.13 25.94 10.32
N LYS A 54 5.44 27.00 9.56
CA LYS A 54 6.49 26.96 8.54
C LYS A 54 7.87 26.84 9.17
N ASN A 55 8.15 27.56 10.25
CA ASN A 55 9.40 27.49 11.00
C ASN A 55 9.54 26.15 11.74
N LEU A 56 8.44 25.62 12.29
CA LEU A 56 8.42 24.32 12.95
C LEU A 56 8.81 23.17 12.00
N HIS A 57 8.41 23.25 10.74
CA HIS A 57 8.73 22.26 9.70
C HIS A 57 10.02 22.59 8.91
N LEU A 58 10.63 23.76 9.13
CA LEU A 58 11.81 24.20 8.38
C LEU A 58 12.97 23.18 8.45
N PRO A 59 13.30 22.56 9.60
CA PRO A 59 14.40 21.61 9.67
C PRO A 59 14.25 20.43 8.71
N GLN A 60 13.04 19.90 8.54
CA GLN A 60 12.76 18.75 7.66
C GLN A 60 12.62 19.20 6.20
N HIS A 61 12.04 20.38 5.95
CA HIS A 61 11.75 20.83 4.60
C HIS A 61 12.94 21.49 3.86
N ARG A 62 13.90 22.07 4.60
CA ARG A 62 14.91 23.00 4.04
C ARG A 62 15.72 22.40 2.90
N GLU A 63 16.17 21.16 3.05
CA GLU A 63 17.03 20.48 2.09
C GLU A 63 16.31 20.30 0.74
N LEU A 64 15.16 19.62 0.76
CA LEU A 64 14.32 19.42 -0.43
C LEU A 64 13.90 20.75 -1.06
N CYS A 65 13.51 21.72 -0.24
CA CYS A 65 13.11 23.05 -0.70
C CYS A 65 14.22 23.73 -1.51
N THR A 66 15.47 23.59 -1.08
CA THR A 66 16.63 24.18 -1.74
C THR A 66 16.84 23.58 -3.12
N VAL A 67 16.75 22.25 -3.24
CA VAL A 67 16.89 21.54 -4.52
C VAL A 67 15.75 21.89 -5.47
N ILE A 68 14.49 21.87 -5.00
CA ILE A 68 13.33 22.28 -5.82
C ILE A 68 13.50 23.72 -6.32
N THR A 69 13.93 24.63 -5.45
CA THR A 69 14.12 26.04 -5.80
C THR A 69 15.15 26.19 -6.93
N LYS A 70 16.25 25.44 -6.89
CA LYS A 70 17.28 25.44 -7.93
C LYS A 70 16.69 25.01 -9.28
N VAL A 71 15.93 23.93 -9.31
CA VAL A 71 15.32 23.43 -10.55
C VAL A 71 14.27 24.40 -11.11
N LEU A 72 13.44 24.99 -10.25
CA LEU A 72 12.43 25.98 -10.66
C LEU A 72 13.05 27.28 -11.19
N LYS A 73 14.16 27.75 -10.62
CA LYS A 73 14.90 28.91 -11.13
C LYS A 73 15.42 28.70 -12.56
N ASN A 74 15.85 27.47 -12.87
CA ASN A 74 16.30 27.11 -14.21
C ASN A 74 15.13 26.88 -15.19
N ASN A 75 13.91 26.70 -14.68
CA ASN A 75 12.71 26.39 -15.47
C ASN A 75 11.48 27.18 -14.97
N PRO A 76 11.47 28.52 -15.06
CA PRO A 76 10.42 29.34 -14.44
C PRO A 76 9.02 29.08 -15.00
N GLN A 77 8.91 28.63 -16.26
CA GLN A 77 7.64 28.28 -16.90
C GLN A 77 6.99 27.01 -16.34
N TRP A 78 7.69 26.26 -15.48
CA TRP A 78 7.20 25.01 -14.91
C TRP A 78 5.83 25.13 -14.23
N LEU A 79 5.60 26.22 -13.50
CA LEU A 79 4.38 26.42 -12.71
C LEU A 79 3.18 26.90 -13.54
N THR A 80 3.44 27.57 -14.66
CA THR A 80 2.40 28.19 -15.51
C THR A 80 2.08 27.39 -16.76
N ARG A 81 2.96 26.45 -17.15
CA ARG A 81 2.75 25.57 -18.29
C ARG A 81 1.51 24.70 -18.10
N ARG A 82 0.72 24.59 -19.16
CA ARG A 82 -0.37 23.61 -19.31
C ARG A 82 0.18 22.33 -19.93
N PHE A 83 -0.39 21.21 -19.53
CA PHE A 83 0.02 19.90 -20.03
C PHE A 83 -1.24 19.09 -20.39
N SER A 84 -1.13 18.26 -21.41
CA SER A 84 -1.99 17.07 -21.50
C SER A 84 -1.66 16.10 -20.36
N SER A 85 -2.55 15.14 -20.07
CA SER A 85 -2.32 14.15 -19.01
C SER A 85 -1.07 13.29 -19.22
N ALA A 86 -0.70 13.00 -20.47
CA ALA A 86 0.50 12.22 -20.79
C ALA A 86 1.77 13.06 -20.59
N GLU A 87 1.79 14.30 -21.10
CA GLU A 87 2.93 15.21 -20.92
C GLU A 87 3.13 15.57 -19.45
N TRP A 88 2.05 15.75 -18.70
CA TRP A 88 2.12 16.00 -17.26
C TRP A 88 2.84 14.86 -16.55
N TYR A 89 2.45 13.62 -16.82
CA TYR A 89 3.08 12.45 -16.21
C TYR A 89 4.57 12.36 -16.53
N GLU A 90 4.94 12.53 -17.80
CA GLU A 90 6.34 12.49 -18.23
C GLU A 90 7.15 13.63 -17.59
N ALA A 91 6.64 14.85 -17.64
CA ALA A 91 7.28 16.01 -17.02
C ALA A 91 7.49 15.75 -15.52
N ARG A 92 6.46 15.29 -14.79
CA ARG A 92 6.57 14.98 -13.36
C ARG A 92 7.61 13.89 -13.08
N ARG A 93 7.67 12.83 -13.89
CA ARG A 93 8.70 11.80 -13.76
C ARG A 93 10.10 12.40 -13.89
N GLN A 94 10.35 13.19 -14.92
CA GLN A 94 11.64 13.85 -15.14
C GLN A 94 11.99 14.80 -14.00
N PHE A 95 11.01 15.56 -13.50
CA PHE A 95 11.20 16.45 -12.37
C PHE A 95 11.63 15.70 -11.11
N VAL A 96 10.95 14.60 -10.78
CA VAL A 96 11.31 13.78 -9.61
C VAL A 96 12.71 13.18 -9.76
N LEU A 97 13.08 12.68 -10.94
CA LEU A 97 14.41 12.13 -11.20
C LEU A 97 15.52 13.18 -11.04
N LEU A 98 15.31 14.39 -11.56
CA LEU A 98 16.26 15.50 -11.40
C LEU A 98 16.43 15.90 -9.95
N ILE A 99 15.33 16.02 -9.20
CA ILE A 99 15.39 16.35 -7.78
C ILE A 99 16.08 15.23 -7.00
N ALA A 100 15.77 13.95 -7.29
CA ALA A 100 16.39 12.81 -6.61
C ALA A 100 17.91 12.79 -6.81
N HIS A 101 18.36 13.04 -8.04
CA HIS A 101 19.76 13.15 -8.38
C HIS A 101 20.47 14.25 -7.58
N ASP A 102 19.91 15.46 -7.57
CA ASP A 102 20.52 16.61 -6.88
C ASP A 102 20.41 16.52 -5.34
N LEU A 103 19.40 15.81 -4.83
CA LEU A 103 19.19 15.61 -3.38
C LEU A 103 20.16 14.59 -2.80
N GLY A 104 20.61 13.60 -3.58
CA GLY A 104 21.63 12.62 -3.16
C GLY A 104 21.16 11.62 -2.09
N ARG A 105 19.87 11.58 -1.78
CA ARG A 105 19.24 10.61 -0.86
C ARG A 105 17.84 10.21 -1.33
N ILE A 106 17.31 9.16 -0.72
CA ILE A 106 15.93 8.73 -0.92
C ILE A 106 14.98 9.77 -0.31
N PHE A 107 13.84 9.99 -0.97
CA PHE A 107 12.77 10.85 -0.45
C PHE A 107 12.10 10.23 0.78
N GLU A 108 11.76 11.06 1.76
CA GLU A 108 10.78 10.66 2.77
C GLU A 108 9.39 10.51 2.14
N THR A 109 8.50 9.74 2.78
CA THR A 109 7.15 9.47 2.28
C THR A 109 6.38 10.74 1.94
N TYR A 110 6.39 11.74 2.83
CA TYR A 110 5.68 13.00 2.58
C TYR A 110 6.32 13.82 1.46
N GLU A 111 7.63 13.74 1.27
CA GLU A 111 8.35 14.42 0.18
C GLU A 111 7.94 13.81 -1.17
N MET A 112 7.90 12.48 -1.28
CA MET A 112 7.37 11.79 -2.46
C MET A 112 5.90 12.16 -2.71
N GLN A 113 5.10 12.29 -1.66
CA GLN A 113 3.71 12.74 -1.75
C GLN A 113 3.59 14.21 -2.19
N MET A 114 4.54 15.09 -1.86
CA MET A 114 4.59 16.45 -2.43
C MET A 114 4.66 16.39 -3.95
N PHE A 115 5.36 15.38 -4.49
CA PHE A 115 5.41 15.21 -5.93
C PHE A 115 4.18 14.51 -6.51
N THR A 116 3.67 13.52 -5.78
CA THR A 116 2.59 12.64 -6.23
C THR A 116 1.25 13.37 -6.21
N PHE A 117 1.02 14.20 -5.19
CA PHE A 117 -0.20 14.97 -4.97
C PHE A 117 0.00 16.45 -5.28
N ALA A 118 0.90 16.76 -6.23
CA ALA A 118 1.18 18.13 -6.61
C ALA A 118 -0.09 18.85 -7.07
N LYS A 119 -0.29 20.06 -6.54
CA LYS A 119 -1.46 20.88 -6.84
C LYS A 119 -1.49 21.23 -8.33
N SER A 120 -2.53 20.80 -9.03
CA SER A 120 -2.67 21.02 -10.48
C SER A 120 -4.13 20.96 -10.90
N CYS A 121 -4.51 21.70 -11.94
CA CYS A 121 -5.85 21.61 -12.50
C CYS A 121 -6.11 20.19 -13.03
N PHE A 122 -7.23 19.59 -12.61
CA PHE A 122 -7.66 18.24 -13.00
C PHE A 122 -7.75 18.02 -14.52
N ILE A 123 -7.93 19.10 -15.29
CA ILE A 123 -8.07 19.05 -16.75
C ILE A 123 -6.76 19.43 -17.45
N CYS A 124 -6.21 20.63 -17.21
CA CYS A 124 -5.05 21.14 -17.97
C CYS A 124 -3.71 21.12 -17.22
N HIS A 125 -3.69 20.60 -15.99
CA HIS A 125 -2.50 20.45 -15.15
C HIS A 125 -1.69 21.72 -14.82
N GLN A 126 -2.20 22.92 -15.14
CA GLN A 126 -1.58 24.17 -14.66
C GLN A 126 -1.56 24.19 -13.13
N GLN A 127 -0.54 24.81 -12.52
CA GLN A 127 -0.34 24.76 -11.06
C GLN A 127 -0.71 26.06 -10.34
N THR A 128 -1.04 27.12 -11.09
CA THR A 128 -1.41 28.44 -10.55
C THR A 128 -2.87 28.78 -10.83
N GLY A 129 -3.43 29.72 -10.05
CA GLY A 129 -4.81 30.19 -10.22
C GLY A 129 -5.86 29.10 -9.99
N LEU A 130 -5.66 28.26 -8.97
CA LEU A 130 -6.44 27.05 -8.74
C LEU A 130 -7.42 27.18 -7.56
N TYR A 131 -8.61 26.65 -7.77
CA TYR A 131 -9.64 26.40 -6.77
C TYR A 131 -9.65 24.91 -6.42
N SER A 132 -10.03 24.58 -5.19
CA SER A 132 -10.12 23.21 -4.72
C SER A 132 -11.59 22.80 -4.53
N CYS A 133 -11.90 21.51 -4.72
CA CYS A 133 -13.19 20.97 -4.33
C CYS A 133 -13.43 21.22 -2.83
N LYS A 134 -14.49 21.96 -2.47
CA LYS A 134 -14.80 22.27 -1.06
C LYS A 134 -15.07 21.03 -0.20
N ARG A 135 -15.46 19.92 -0.83
CA ARG A 135 -15.88 18.71 -0.12
C ARG A 135 -14.75 17.71 0.13
N CYS A 136 -14.01 17.33 -0.91
CA CYS A 136 -12.90 16.38 -0.75
C CYS A 136 -11.54 17.07 -0.57
N VAL A 137 -11.45 18.37 -0.85
CA VAL A 137 -10.23 19.21 -0.90
C VAL A 137 -9.08 18.68 -1.77
N SER A 138 -9.27 17.52 -2.39
CA SER A 138 -8.21 16.69 -2.98
C SER A 138 -8.05 16.86 -4.50
N VAL A 139 -8.99 17.55 -5.14
CA VAL A 139 -8.99 17.82 -6.58
C VAL A 139 -9.09 19.32 -6.80
N ASP A 140 -8.22 19.83 -7.66
CA ASP A 140 -8.11 21.25 -7.99
C ASP A 140 -8.53 21.52 -9.44
N TYR A 141 -9.03 22.72 -9.71
CA TYR A 141 -9.43 23.17 -11.03
C TYR A 141 -9.10 24.66 -11.21
N CYS A 142 -8.83 25.08 -12.44
CA CYS A 142 -8.72 26.50 -12.76
C CYS A 142 -10.08 27.09 -13.14
N LEU A 143 -10.21 28.42 -13.16
CA LEU A 143 -11.48 29.10 -13.44
C LEU A 143 -12.09 28.70 -14.79
N GLU A 144 -11.26 28.55 -15.82
CA GLU A 144 -11.67 28.14 -17.17
C GLU A 144 -12.33 26.75 -17.18
N HIS A 145 -11.77 25.79 -16.43
CA HIS A 145 -12.26 24.42 -16.39
C HIS A 145 -13.31 24.16 -15.30
N ARG A 146 -13.92 25.20 -14.72
CA ARG A 146 -14.92 25.02 -13.65
C ARG A 146 -16.11 24.16 -14.08
N LYS A 147 -16.69 24.43 -15.25
CA LYS A 147 -17.87 23.69 -15.75
C LYS A 147 -17.54 22.22 -16.04
N GLU A 148 -16.41 21.96 -16.69
CA GLU A 148 -15.94 20.60 -16.98
C GLU A 148 -15.61 19.83 -15.70
N PHE A 149 -15.00 20.49 -14.73
CA PHE A 149 -14.75 19.92 -13.41
C PHE A 149 -16.05 19.49 -12.73
N GLU A 150 -17.10 20.32 -12.74
CA GLU A 150 -18.41 19.98 -12.15
C GLU A 150 -19.06 18.76 -12.84
N GLN A 151 -18.80 18.54 -14.14
CA GLN A 151 -19.28 17.37 -14.89
C GLN A 151 -18.47 16.09 -14.63
N GLN A 152 -17.14 16.21 -14.56
CA GLN A 152 -16.23 15.06 -14.46
C GLN A 152 -15.96 14.62 -13.01
N HIS A 153 -15.92 15.55 -12.05
CA HIS A 153 -15.71 15.27 -10.63
C HIS A 153 -17.01 14.79 -9.96
N LYS A 154 -17.41 13.57 -10.31
CA LYS A 154 -18.65 12.95 -9.83
C LYS A 154 -18.66 12.79 -8.30
N ARG A 155 -19.86 12.83 -7.72
CA ARG A 155 -20.10 12.65 -6.27
C ARG A 155 -19.46 11.39 -5.69
N ILE A 156 -19.43 10.28 -6.44
CA ILE A 156 -18.82 9.01 -6.01
C ILE A 156 -17.30 9.17 -5.83
N SER A 157 -16.60 9.73 -6.83
CA SER A 157 -15.16 9.99 -6.74
C SER A 157 -14.83 10.97 -5.60
N CYS A 158 -15.63 12.04 -5.46
CA CYS A 158 -15.51 12.97 -4.34
C CYS A 158 -15.66 12.27 -2.98
N ASN A 159 -16.64 11.37 -2.81
CA ASN A 159 -16.85 10.63 -1.57
C ASN A 159 -15.64 9.75 -1.23
N LEU A 160 -15.06 9.07 -2.23
CA LEU A 160 -13.90 8.20 -2.03
C LEU A 160 -12.67 8.97 -1.57
N LEU A 161 -12.43 10.16 -2.15
CA LEU A 161 -11.33 11.03 -1.71
C LEU A 161 -11.55 11.60 -0.32
N THR A 162 -12.79 11.98 0.03
CA THR A 162 -13.13 12.37 1.41
C THR A 162 -12.91 11.22 2.39
N LEU A 163 -13.31 9.99 2.04
CA LEU A 163 -13.09 8.81 2.87
C LEU A 163 -11.60 8.56 3.07
N TRP A 164 -10.81 8.52 1.99
CA TRP A 164 -9.35 8.39 2.07
C TRP A 164 -8.74 9.43 3.00
N LEU A 165 -9.07 10.71 2.82
CA LEU A 165 -8.50 11.78 3.64
C LEU A 165 -8.88 11.64 5.12
N ASN A 166 -10.13 11.23 5.40
CA ASN A 166 -10.56 10.96 6.78
C ASN A 166 -9.80 9.79 7.43
N LEU A 167 -9.47 8.75 6.65
CA LEU A 167 -8.65 7.64 7.15
C LEU A 167 -7.21 8.10 7.42
N GLU A 168 -6.63 8.92 6.55
CA GLU A 168 -5.29 9.50 6.78
C GLU A 168 -5.26 10.46 7.99
N PHE A 169 -6.38 11.11 8.29
CA PHE A 169 -6.50 11.96 9.48
C PHE A 169 -6.71 11.19 10.77
N SER A 170 -7.29 9.98 10.68
CA SER A 170 -7.35 9.10 11.83
C SER A 170 -5.91 8.70 12.14
N ASN A 171 -5.33 9.22 13.23
CA ASN A 171 -4.01 8.83 13.72
C ASN A 171 -3.97 7.38 14.25
N VAL A 172 -4.84 6.52 13.71
CA VAL A 172 -4.95 5.11 14.04
C VAL A 172 -4.04 4.35 13.11
N GLN A 173 -3.06 3.68 13.70
CA GLN A 173 -2.25 2.65 13.05
C GLN A 173 -2.46 1.35 13.80
N TYR A 174 -2.32 0.20 13.14
CA TYR A 174 -2.33 -1.10 13.84
C TYR A 174 -1.20 -1.22 14.88
N GLU A 175 -0.19 -0.34 14.79
CA GLU A 175 0.97 -0.25 15.68
C GLU A 175 0.62 0.24 17.10
N SER A 176 -0.54 0.86 17.34
CA SER A 176 -0.90 1.31 18.69
C SER A 176 -1.26 0.10 19.57
N LYS A 177 -0.33 -0.29 20.44
CA LYS A 177 -0.47 -1.27 21.53
C LYS A 177 -1.63 -0.91 22.47
N ALA A 178 -2.87 -1.15 22.06
CA ALA A 178 -4.03 -1.38 22.92
C ALA A 178 -5.23 -1.83 22.08
N SER A 179 -5.56 -3.12 22.19
CA SER A 179 -6.81 -3.81 21.81
C SER A 179 -7.29 -3.72 20.34
N LEU A 180 -6.83 -4.66 19.49
CA LEU A 180 -7.70 -5.34 18.51
C LEU A 180 -8.67 -6.25 19.30
N SER A 181 -9.50 -5.67 20.16
CA SER A 181 -10.11 -6.31 21.34
C SER A 181 -10.66 -7.70 21.03
N LEU A 182 -9.88 -8.71 21.44
CA LEU A 182 -9.96 -10.15 21.17
C LEU A 182 -9.37 -10.60 19.80
N LYS A 183 -8.02 -10.61 19.71
CA LYS A 183 -7.21 -11.37 18.72
C LYS A 183 -7.93 -12.66 18.32
N PHE A 184 -8.50 -12.75 17.11
CA PHE A 184 -9.16 -13.92 16.50
C PHE A 184 -9.86 -14.94 17.42
N MET A 185 -10.24 -14.57 18.66
CA MET A 185 -10.63 -15.53 19.70
C MET A 185 -12.04 -16.08 19.43
N ARG A 186 -12.81 -15.34 18.64
CA ARG A 186 -14.13 -15.74 18.15
C ARG A 186 -14.07 -16.39 16.77
N PHE A 187 -12.88 -16.46 16.17
CA PHE A 187 -12.68 -16.94 14.81
C PHE A 187 -11.96 -18.31 14.87
N PRO A 188 -12.46 -19.36 14.19
CA PRO A 188 -13.67 -19.42 13.37
C PRO A 188 -14.94 -19.78 14.17
N ASP A 189 -14.84 -19.95 15.50
CA ASP A 189 -15.76 -20.67 16.41
C ASP A 189 -17.27 -20.36 16.38
N ASN A 190 -17.71 -19.28 15.74
CA ASN A 190 -19.12 -19.05 15.47
C ASN A 190 -19.44 -19.57 14.08
N ASP A 191 -20.50 -20.39 13.90
CA ASP A 191 -21.02 -20.96 12.63
C ASP A 191 -21.29 -19.94 11.47
N GLY A 192 -20.86 -18.69 11.60
CA GLY A 192 -20.87 -17.65 10.59
C GLY A 192 -20.04 -18.04 9.37
N LEU A 193 -20.73 -18.49 8.33
CA LEU A 193 -20.14 -18.60 6.99
C LEU A 193 -19.72 -17.21 6.51
N PHE A 194 -18.43 -17.04 6.23
CA PHE A 194 -17.90 -15.86 5.55
C PHE A 194 -17.29 -16.29 4.21
N ASN A 195 -17.66 -15.58 3.15
CA ASN A 195 -17.19 -15.83 1.79
C ASN A 195 -16.52 -14.61 1.16
N ASP A 196 -16.54 -13.46 1.83
CA ASP A 196 -15.89 -12.23 1.41
C ASP A 196 -15.49 -11.35 2.61
N MET A 197 -14.74 -10.28 2.33
CA MET A 197 -14.28 -9.33 3.36
C MET A 197 -15.46 -8.66 4.09
N ALA A 198 -16.56 -8.34 3.39
CA ALA A 198 -17.67 -7.63 4.00
C ALA A 198 -18.36 -8.51 5.05
N ARG A 199 -18.65 -9.77 4.71
CA ARG A 199 -19.24 -10.75 5.63
C ARG A 199 -18.32 -11.07 6.80
N PHE A 200 -17.02 -11.21 6.54
CA PHE A 200 -16.06 -11.39 7.62
C PHE A 200 -16.09 -10.21 8.62
N MET A 201 -16.13 -8.97 8.12
CA MET A 201 -16.21 -7.79 8.98
C MET A 201 -17.53 -7.73 9.78
N GLU A 202 -18.66 -8.04 9.14
CA GLU A 202 -19.98 -8.06 9.79
C GLU A 202 -20.08 -9.14 10.88
N GLU A 203 -19.52 -10.33 10.66
CA GLU A 203 -19.65 -11.46 11.59
C GLU A 203 -18.63 -11.43 12.73
N TYR A 204 -17.38 -11.04 12.45
CA TYR A 204 -16.28 -11.23 13.41
C TYR A 204 -15.70 -9.94 13.98
N VAL A 205 -15.93 -8.78 13.36
CA VAL A 205 -15.25 -7.52 13.75
C VAL A 205 -16.23 -6.47 14.24
N GLN A 206 -17.35 -6.28 13.56
CA GLN A 206 -18.28 -5.20 13.87
C GLN A 206 -19.14 -5.53 15.10
N ASN A 207 -19.13 -4.62 16.08
CA ASN A 207 -20.08 -4.67 17.21
C ASN A 207 -21.54 -4.47 16.75
N LYS A 208 -21.75 -3.66 15.71
CA LYS A 208 -23.05 -3.42 15.09
C LYS A 208 -22.95 -3.71 13.59
N LYS A 209 -23.52 -4.85 13.18
CA LYS A 209 -23.47 -5.34 11.80
C LYS A 209 -23.92 -4.27 10.80
N GLY A 210 -23.14 -4.09 9.73
CA GLY A 210 -23.42 -3.18 8.62
C GLY A 210 -23.06 -1.72 8.86
N VAL A 211 -22.57 -1.35 10.06
CA VAL A 211 -22.14 0.02 10.37
C VAL A 211 -20.62 0.12 10.29
N TRP A 212 -20.13 0.92 9.36
CA TRP A 212 -18.70 1.07 9.07
C TRP A 212 -18.10 2.33 9.71
N TYR A 213 -17.04 2.14 10.49
CA TYR A 213 -16.19 3.17 11.08
C TYR A 213 -14.80 3.19 10.42
N ALA A 214 -14.01 4.23 10.70
CA ALA A 214 -12.65 4.36 10.17
C ALA A 214 -11.77 3.13 10.49
N LEU A 215 -11.90 2.60 11.70
CA LEU A 215 -11.21 1.40 12.16
C LEU A 215 -11.54 0.16 11.31
N ASP A 216 -12.76 0.05 10.78
CA ASP A 216 -13.16 -1.11 9.98
C ASP A 216 -12.44 -1.14 8.64
N TYR A 217 -12.36 0.00 7.94
CA TYR A 217 -11.62 0.11 6.69
C TYR A 217 -10.13 -0.19 6.90
N ILE A 218 -9.56 0.37 7.96
CA ILE A 218 -8.21 0.07 8.42
C ILE A 218 -8.10 -1.46 8.63
N TYR A 219 -8.91 -2.07 9.48
CA TYR A 219 -8.89 -3.50 9.73
C TYR A 219 -8.92 -4.38 8.46
N THR A 220 -9.74 -4.05 7.45
CA THR A 220 -9.75 -4.80 6.18
C THR A 220 -8.40 -4.80 5.46
N ASP A 221 -7.62 -3.72 5.54
CA ASP A 221 -6.30 -3.62 4.94
C ASP A 221 -5.31 -4.53 5.67
N TYR A 222 -5.40 -4.60 7.00
CA TYR A 222 -4.58 -5.44 7.87
C TYR A 222 -4.79 -6.94 7.63
N VAL A 223 -6.05 -7.40 7.53
CA VAL A 223 -6.33 -8.84 7.32
C VAL A 223 -6.32 -9.28 5.86
N SER A 224 -6.35 -8.34 4.89
CA SER A 224 -6.44 -8.70 3.47
C SER A 224 -5.30 -9.60 2.99
N GLY A 225 -4.08 -9.43 3.52
CA GLY A 225 -2.91 -10.22 3.13
C GLY A 225 -3.09 -11.74 3.33
N PRO A 226 -3.23 -12.22 4.58
CA PRO A 226 -3.43 -13.64 4.86
C PRO A 226 -4.70 -14.22 4.21
N PHE A 227 -5.81 -13.47 4.16
CA PHE A 227 -7.01 -13.95 3.46
C PHE A 227 -6.80 -14.08 1.95
N SER A 228 -6.02 -13.18 1.33
CA SER A 228 -5.66 -13.31 -0.09
C SER A 228 -4.88 -14.59 -0.36
N VAL A 229 -3.99 -14.97 0.56
CA VAL A 229 -3.23 -16.23 0.48
C VAL A 229 -4.17 -17.42 0.56
N TYR A 230 -5.01 -17.47 1.60
CA TYR A 230 -5.97 -18.56 1.77
C TYR A 230 -6.88 -18.72 0.55
N TYR A 231 -7.52 -17.62 0.12
CA TYR A 231 -8.44 -17.62 -1.01
C TYR A 231 -7.75 -17.96 -2.33
N GLY A 232 -6.57 -17.40 -2.59
CA GLY A 232 -5.82 -17.70 -3.81
C GLY A 232 -5.39 -19.16 -3.90
N MET A 233 -4.92 -19.74 -2.79
CA MET A 233 -4.52 -21.15 -2.73
C MET A 233 -5.74 -22.09 -2.85
N TYR A 234 -6.87 -21.75 -2.24
CA TYR A 234 -8.15 -22.44 -2.43
C TYR A 234 -8.60 -22.45 -3.89
N HIS A 235 -8.67 -21.29 -4.53
CA HIS A 235 -9.09 -21.18 -5.92
C HIS A 235 -8.13 -21.84 -6.91
N ALA A 236 -6.85 -21.97 -6.55
CA ALA A 236 -5.86 -22.66 -7.36
C ALA A 236 -5.89 -24.20 -7.21
N GLY A 237 -6.70 -24.75 -6.29
CA GLY A 237 -6.67 -26.17 -5.95
C GLY A 237 -5.35 -26.58 -5.29
N LEU A 238 -4.71 -25.65 -4.56
CA LEU A 238 -3.40 -25.85 -3.92
C LEU A 238 -3.48 -25.84 -2.39
N LEU A 239 -4.68 -25.96 -1.80
CA LEU A 239 -4.80 -26.08 -0.33
C LEU A 239 -4.07 -27.30 0.21
N ASP A 240 -3.98 -28.40 -0.54
CA ASP A 240 -3.24 -29.59 -0.10
C ASP A 240 -1.76 -29.28 0.17
N VAL A 241 -1.19 -28.30 -0.54
CA VAL A 241 0.18 -27.79 -0.26
C VAL A 241 0.24 -27.15 1.13
N LEU A 242 -0.85 -26.51 1.57
CA LEU A 242 -0.97 -25.92 2.91
C LEU A 242 -1.31 -26.95 4.00
N LEU A 243 -2.03 -28.03 3.66
CA LEU A 243 -2.55 -29.01 4.61
C LEU A 243 -1.58 -30.16 4.92
N ASN A 244 -0.65 -30.48 4.00
CA ASN A 244 0.23 -31.64 4.13
C ASN A 244 1.47 -31.43 5.01
N ALA A 245 1.62 -30.26 5.66
CA ALA A 245 2.81 -29.94 6.45
C ALA A 245 2.44 -29.37 7.83
N SER A 246 3.02 -29.94 8.88
CA SER A 246 2.89 -29.38 10.24
C SER A 246 3.65 -28.06 10.41
N ILE A 247 4.68 -27.84 9.60
CA ILE A 247 5.48 -26.61 9.55
C ILE A 247 5.31 -25.98 8.17
N TYR A 248 4.87 -24.72 8.14
CA TYR A 248 4.60 -24.00 6.92
C TYR A 248 5.40 -22.70 6.85
N ILE A 249 6.22 -22.56 5.82
CA ILE A 249 7.15 -21.45 5.61
C ILE A 249 6.68 -20.60 4.43
N ILE A 250 6.32 -19.35 4.70
CA ILE A 250 5.84 -18.39 3.71
C ILE A 250 6.89 -17.30 3.54
N HIS A 251 7.39 -17.14 2.33
CA HIS A 251 8.26 -16.02 1.99
C HIS A 251 7.44 -14.88 1.42
N ILE A 252 7.46 -13.72 2.07
CA ILE A 252 6.91 -12.47 1.53
C ILE A 252 8.06 -11.69 0.91
N ILE A 253 8.06 -11.57 -0.42
CA ILE A 253 9.09 -10.85 -1.17
C ILE A 253 8.68 -9.40 -1.41
N ALA A 254 9.66 -8.54 -1.66
CA ALA A 254 9.46 -7.09 -1.78
C ALA A 254 8.78 -6.49 -0.55
N ALA A 255 8.98 -7.10 0.62
CA ALA A 255 8.29 -6.70 1.84
C ALA A 255 8.78 -5.33 2.31
N SER A 256 7.83 -4.48 2.73
CA SER A 256 8.09 -3.15 3.27
C SER A 256 7.65 -3.08 4.74
N SER A 257 7.76 -1.88 5.33
CA SER A 257 7.18 -1.61 6.65
C SER A 257 5.68 -1.92 6.70
N ILE A 258 4.96 -1.85 5.58
CA ILE A 258 3.54 -2.20 5.50
C ILE A 258 3.32 -3.67 5.83
N GLU A 259 4.04 -4.58 5.18
CA GLU A 259 3.94 -6.03 5.44
C GLU A 259 4.42 -6.36 6.86
N ARG A 260 5.49 -5.69 7.31
CA ARG A 260 5.99 -5.87 8.68
C ARG A 260 4.96 -5.47 9.73
N ASN A 261 4.24 -4.38 9.52
CA ASN A 261 3.19 -3.90 10.42
C ASN A 261 1.93 -4.77 10.38
N GLY A 262 1.64 -5.39 9.24
CA GLY A 262 0.54 -6.36 9.06
C GLY A 262 0.87 -7.78 9.56
N LEU A 263 2.10 -8.04 9.98
CA LEU A 263 2.57 -9.37 10.34
C LEU A 263 1.70 -10.11 11.37
N PRO A 264 1.19 -9.47 12.45
CA PRO A 264 0.37 -10.19 13.42
C PRO A 264 -0.98 -10.68 12.84
N ALA A 265 -1.45 -10.16 11.70
CA ALA A 265 -2.68 -10.63 11.04
C ALA A 265 -2.56 -12.07 10.52
N TRP A 266 -1.33 -12.54 10.26
CA TRP A 266 -1.06 -13.86 9.70
C TRP A 266 -1.45 -15.02 10.63
N GLU A 267 -1.69 -14.73 11.91
CA GLU A 267 -2.32 -15.67 12.84
C GLU A 267 -3.62 -16.27 12.25
N ILE A 268 -4.37 -15.54 11.42
CA ILE A 268 -5.57 -16.03 10.71
C ILE A 268 -5.35 -17.39 10.05
N LEU A 269 -4.16 -17.62 9.45
CA LEU A 269 -3.88 -18.88 8.79
C LEU A 269 -3.84 -20.06 9.77
N LEU A 270 -3.42 -19.84 11.02
CA LEU A 270 -3.46 -20.88 12.06
C LEU A 270 -4.89 -21.28 12.44
N HIS A 271 -5.87 -20.40 12.23
CA HIS A 271 -7.29 -20.71 12.45
C HIS A 271 -7.93 -21.37 11.23
N LEU A 272 -7.60 -20.89 10.03
CA LEU A 272 -8.14 -21.42 8.76
C LEU A 272 -7.59 -22.79 8.39
N LEU A 273 -6.38 -23.12 8.85
CA LEU A 273 -5.66 -24.34 8.52
C LEU A 273 -5.36 -25.10 9.82
N PRO A 274 -6.30 -25.92 10.32
CA PRO A 274 -6.20 -26.54 11.63
C PRO A 274 -4.98 -27.44 11.78
N ASP A 275 -4.56 -28.12 10.71
CA ASP A 275 -3.40 -29.02 10.72
C ASP A 275 -2.05 -28.30 10.83
N MET A 276 -2.01 -27.01 10.50
CA MET A 276 -0.80 -26.20 10.64
C MET A 276 -0.46 -25.98 12.11
N GLN A 277 0.69 -26.50 12.54
CA GLN A 277 1.21 -26.38 13.91
C GLN A 277 2.20 -25.23 14.05
N VAL A 278 3.05 -25.01 13.04
CA VAL A 278 4.06 -23.94 13.05
C VAL A 278 3.95 -23.14 11.77
N LEU A 279 3.61 -21.87 11.90
CA LEU A 279 3.69 -20.88 10.82
C LEU A 279 5.01 -20.12 10.94
N ILE A 280 5.78 -20.07 9.85
CA ILE A 280 6.99 -19.26 9.73
C ILE A 280 6.77 -18.26 8.59
N VAL A 281 6.77 -16.96 8.90
CA VAL A 281 6.67 -15.91 7.88
C VAL A 281 8.03 -15.21 7.76
N VAL A 282 8.66 -15.35 6.59
CA VAL A 282 9.92 -14.70 6.26
C VAL A 282 9.63 -13.49 5.37
N LEU A 283 9.88 -12.29 5.87
CA LEU A 283 9.76 -11.04 5.12
C LEU A 283 11.12 -10.68 4.52
N VAL A 284 11.20 -10.60 3.20
CA VAL A 284 12.43 -10.26 2.48
C VAL A 284 12.25 -8.95 1.72
N GLY A 285 13.02 -7.93 2.09
CA GLY A 285 12.95 -6.61 1.45
C GLY A 285 14.11 -5.71 1.86
N THR A 286 14.57 -4.87 0.93
CA THR A 286 15.76 -4.01 1.11
C THR A 286 15.57 -2.92 2.16
N ASP A 287 14.34 -2.54 2.42
CA ASP A 287 13.99 -1.41 3.31
C ASP A 287 13.64 -1.89 4.73
N LEU A 288 13.78 -3.19 5.01
CA LEU A 288 13.52 -3.78 6.32
C LEU A 288 14.75 -3.69 7.22
N GLN A 289 14.52 -3.83 8.53
CA GLN A 289 15.58 -4.13 9.48
C GLN A 289 15.61 -5.64 9.75
N PHE A 290 16.79 -6.16 10.06
CA PHE A 290 16.90 -7.56 10.47
C PHE A 290 16.20 -7.76 11.82
N GLU A 291 15.27 -8.71 11.86
CA GLU A 291 14.51 -9.04 13.06
C GLU A 291 14.14 -10.52 13.03
N PHE A 292 14.19 -11.19 14.18
CA PHE A 292 13.77 -12.56 14.31
C PHE A 292 13.05 -12.73 15.64
N GLY A 293 11.92 -13.44 15.63
CA GLY A 293 11.18 -13.67 16.86
C GLY A 293 9.97 -14.57 16.71
N THR A 294 9.22 -14.67 17.80
CA THR A 294 7.93 -15.35 17.87
C THR A 294 6.83 -14.30 18.06
N GLN A 295 5.75 -14.41 17.29
CA GLN A 295 4.58 -13.56 17.46
C GLN A 295 3.70 -14.07 18.60
N GLU A 296 3.15 -13.15 19.37
CA GLU A 296 2.14 -13.48 20.38
C GLU A 296 0.81 -13.83 19.71
N ILE A 297 0.46 -15.12 19.72
CA ILE A 297 -0.81 -15.63 19.21
C ILE A 297 -1.90 -15.63 20.31
N CYS A 298 -3.13 -15.93 19.95
CA CYS A 298 -4.28 -15.98 20.83
C CYS A 298 -4.26 -17.24 21.72
N PRO A 299 -4.94 -17.18 22.88
CA PRO A 299 -5.13 -18.31 23.76
C PRO A 299 -5.59 -19.61 23.08
N CYS A 300 -6.48 -19.54 22.08
CA CYS A 300 -6.94 -20.74 21.35
C CYS A 300 -5.80 -21.40 20.57
N CYS A 301 -4.97 -20.62 19.87
CA CYS A 301 -3.80 -21.16 19.18
C CYS A 301 -2.73 -21.67 20.16
N VAL A 302 -2.53 -21.00 21.30
CA VAL A 302 -1.64 -21.48 22.37
C VAL A 302 -2.12 -22.81 22.94
N PHE A 303 -3.42 -22.94 23.24
CA PHE A 303 -4.03 -24.16 23.73
C PHE A 303 -3.84 -25.32 22.76
N ASN A 304 -4.00 -25.05 21.46
CA ASN A 304 -3.75 -26.00 20.38
C ASN A 304 -2.25 -26.20 20.06
N LYS A 305 -1.34 -25.71 20.92
CA LYS A 305 0.13 -25.86 20.81
C LYS A 305 0.73 -25.31 19.51
N LYS A 306 0.05 -24.35 18.88
CA LYS A 306 0.51 -23.72 17.65
C LYS A 306 1.63 -22.71 17.94
N LYS A 307 2.43 -22.42 16.93
CA LYS A 307 3.52 -21.43 16.99
C LYS A 307 3.50 -20.54 15.76
N PHE A 308 3.79 -19.26 15.95
CA PHE A 308 3.99 -18.31 14.87
C PHE A 308 5.36 -17.65 15.02
N ILE A 309 6.28 -17.99 14.12
CA ILE A 309 7.65 -17.47 14.05
C ILE A 309 7.75 -16.51 12.86
N TYR A 310 8.60 -15.50 12.98
CA TYR A 310 8.87 -14.58 11.89
C TYR A 310 10.36 -14.23 11.78
N GLU A 311 10.75 -13.86 10.58
CA GLU A 311 12.11 -13.46 10.22
C GLU A 311 12.03 -12.32 9.21
N CYS A 312 12.71 -11.20 9.47
CA CYS A 312 12.79 -10.06 8.57
C CYS A 312 14.23 -9.93 8.06
N CYS A 313 14.38 -9.88 6.74
CA CYS A 313 15.66 -9.91 6.07
C CYS A 313 15.83 -8.66 5.21
N CYS A 314 16.81 -7.82 5.57
CA CYS A 314 17.22 -6.63 4.83
C CYS A 314 18.09 -7.01 3.63
N MET A 315 17.49 -7.59 2.59
CA MET A 315 18.20 -8.04 1.38
C MET A 315 17.25 -8.29 0.21
N THR A 316 17.80 -8.55 -0.97
CA THR A 316 17.02 -9.04 -2.11
C THR A 316 16.67 -10.51 -1.93
N TYR A 317 15.62 -10.97 -2.62
CA TYR A 317 15.24 -12.38 -2.56
C TYR A 317 16.35 -13.31 -3.10
N SER A 318 17.06 -12.89 -4.16
CA SER A 318 18.20 -13.67 -4.67
C SER A 318 19.33 -13.81 -3.65
N ASP A 319 19.63 -12.77 -2.86
CA ASP A 319 20.68 -12.84 -1.85
C ASP A 319 20.26 -13.71 -0.67
N TYR A 320 18.97 -13.66 -0.29
CA TYR A 320 18.41 -14.51 0.76
C TYR A 320 18.63 -15.99 0.50
N LEU A 321 18.48 -16.47 -0.75
CA LEU A 321 18.71 -17.87 -1.12
C LEU A 321 20.15 -18.35 -0.86
N THR A 322 21.11 -17.43 -0.84
CA THR A 322 22.53 -17.75 -0.61
C THR A 322 22.95 -17.52 0.85
N ASN A 323 22.05 -17.01 1.68
CA ASN A 323 22.33 -16.69 3.07
C ASN A 323 22.33 -17.95 3.95
N ALA A 324 23.20 -17.99 4.95
CA ALA A 324 23.29 -19.10 5.90
C ALA A 324 21.99 -19.34 6.71
N ILE A 325 21.15 -18.32 6.89
CA ILE A 325 19.87 -18.42 7.62
C ILE A 325 18.71 -18.92 6.75
N TYR A 326 18.94 -19.13 5.45
CA TYR A 326 17.92 -19.51 4.48
C TYR A 326 17.15 -20.77 4.90
N LYS A 327 15.83 -20.70 4.71
CA LYS A 327 14.93 -21.85 4.81
C LYS A 327 14.14 -21.95 3.52
N ARG A 328 13.83 -23.17 3.09
CA ARG A 328 13.05 -23.39 1.86
C ARG A 328 11.59 -22.98 2.08
N ALA A 329 11.03 -22.21 1.14
CA ALA A 329 9.63 -21.81 1.18
C ALA A 329 8.69 -22.96 0.78
N ASN A 330 7.55 -23.03 1.46
CA ASN A 330 6.38 -23.76 0.98
C ASN A 330 5.51 -22.91 0.04
N LEU A 331 5.57 -21.58 0.17
CA LEU A 331 4.89 -20.61 -0.68
C LEU A 331 5.68 -19.31 -0.72
N ILE A 332 5.72 -18.69 -1.89
CA ILE A 332 6.23 -17.33 -2.08
C ILE A 332 5.04 -16.41 -2.35
N VAL A 333 5.03 -15.25 -1.71
CA VAL A 333 3.97 -14.23 -1.83
C VAL A 333 4.59 -12.88 -2.16
N GLY A 334 4.07 -12.22 -3.21
CA GLY A 334 4.40 -10.83 -3.53
C GLY A 334 3.15 -9.96 -3.46
N PHE A 335 3.11 -9.01 -2.53
CA PHE A 335 1.97 -8.09 -2.41
C PHE A 335 2.17 -6.85 -3.26
N GLN A 336 1.11 -6.43 -3.96
CA GLN A 336 1.16 -5.26 -4.85
C GLN A 336 2.35 -5.34 -5.81
N ALA A 337 2.51 -6.52 -6.40
CA ALA A 337 3.68 -6.93 -7.16
C ALA A 337 3.99 -5.94 -8.28
N VAL A 338 5.28 -5.55 -8.37
CA VAL A 338 5.88 -4.78 -9.47
C VAL A 338 7.21 -5.43 -9.81
N LEU A 339 7.15 -6.55 -10.53
CA LEU A 339 8.26 -7.45 -10.85
C LEU A 339 8.85 -7.14 -12.23
N LYS A 340 9.12 -5.86 -12.48
CA LYS A 340 9.69 -5.40 -13.76
C LYS A 340 10.91 -6.24 -14.15
N ALA A 341 10.84 -6.88 -15.31
CA ALA A 341 11.82 -7.88 -15.76
C ALA A 341 13.27 -7.41 -15.64
N GLU A 342 13.56 -6.16 -16.01
CA GLU A 342 14.89 -5.55 -15.98
C GLU A 342 15.51 -5.52 -14.57
N LEU A 343 14.69 -5.28 -13.55
CA LEU A 343 15.12 -5.14 -12.16
C LEU A 343 15.02 -6.47 -11.39
N TRP A 344 14.05 -7.31 -11.76
CA TRP A 344 13.69 -8.51 -11.00
C TRP A 344 14.17 -9.82 -11.61
N ALA A 345 14.88 -9.82 -12.75
CA ALA A 345 15.30 -11.05 -13.42
C ALA A 345 16.02 -12.06 -12.50
N LYS A 346 16.93 -11.60 -11.64
CA LYS A 346 17.63 -12.46 -10.66
C LYS A 346 16.67 -13.05 -9.63
N CYS A 347 15.80 -12.22 -9.05
CA CYS A 347 14.80 -12.66 -8.08
C CYS A 347 13.76 -13.60 -8.70
N ILE A 348 13.35 -13.37 -9.96
CA ILE A 348 12.41 -14.24 -10.67
C ILE A 348 13.02 -15.63 -10.90
N LYS A 349 14.30 -15.70 -11.30
CA LYS A 349 15.04 -16.97 -11.40
C LYS A 349 15.23 -17.64 -10.02
N ALA A 350 15.46 -16.86 -8.98
CA ALA A 350 15.53 -17.35 -7.60
C ALA A 350 14.18 -17.94 -7.16
N MET A 351 13.06 -17.30 -7.47
CA MET A 351 11.73 -17.88 -7.20
C MET A 351 11.51 -19.18 -7.98
N GLN A 352 11.97 -19.25 -9.23
CA GLN A 352 11.86 -20.47 -10.05
C GLN A 352 12.60 -21.66 -9.44
N SER A 353 13.78 -21.44 -8.83
CA SER A 353 14.57 -22.52 -8.23
C SER A 353 13.96 -23.10 -6.94
N GLN A 354 12.97 -22.43 -6.34
CA GLN A 354 12.31 -22.93 -5.12
C GLN A 354 11.35 -24.08 -5.39
N GLU A 355 10.82 -24.15 -6.61
CA GLU A 355 9.85 -25.15 -7.06
C GLU A 355 8.59 -25.23 -6.17
N CYS A 356 8.20 -24.11 -5.59
CA CYS A 356 6.99 -23.98 -4.80
C CYS A 356 5.99 -23.00 -5.46
N PRO A 357 4.74 -22.98 -5.00
CA PRO A 357 3.75 -22.02 -5.48
C PRO A 357 4.20 -20.57 -5.30
N LEU A 358 3.77 -19.72 -6.25
CA LEU A 358 3.90 -18.27 -6.18
C LEU A 358 2.50 -17.65 -6.22
N LEU A 359 2.21 -16.78 -5.25
CA LEU A 359 1.01 -15.96 -5.24
C LEU A 359 1.40 -14.48 -5.32
N LEU A 360 0.87 -13.77 -6.30
CA LEU A 360 1.05 -12.34 -6.44
C LEU A 360 -0.30 -11.63 -6.29
N THR A 361 -0.28 -10.45 -5.68
CA THR A 361 -1.44 -9.56 -5.64
C THR A 361 -1.17 -8.29 -6.42
N THR A 362 -2.18 -7.76 -7.09
CA THR A 362 -2.12 -6.47 -7.80
C THR A 362 -3.34 -5.61 -7.46
N THR A 363 -3.35 -4.35 -7.93
CA THR A 363 -4.51 -3.44 -7.77
C THR A 363 -5.59 -3.66 -8.83
N SER A 364 -5.27 -4.31 -9.95
CA SER A 364 -6.17 -4.50 -11.07
C SER A 364 -5.73 -5.65 -11.98
N ARG A 365 -6.65 -6.11 -12.82
CA ARG A 365 -6.39 -7.13 -13.84
C ARG A 365 -5.35 -6.67 -14.87
N ASP A 366 -5.37 -5.39 -15.26
CA ASP A 366 -4.45 -4.88 -16.28
C ASP A 366 -3.00 -4.94 -15.80
N ILE A 367 -2.75 -4.49 -14.56
CA ILE A 367 -1.43 -4.64 -13.92
C ILE A 367 -1.07 -6.11 -13.81
N ALA A 368 -2.01 -6.99 -13.47
CA ALA A 368 -1.72 -8.42 -13.40
C ALA A 368 -1.24 -9.02 -14.73
N LEU A 369 -1.78 -8.54 -15.87
CA LEU A 369 -1.32 -8.96 -17.19
C LEU A 369 0.10 -8.44 -17.49
N GLU A 370 0.42 -7.22 -17.06
CA GLU A 370 1.78 -6.66 -17.16
C GLU A 370 2.78 -7.51 -16.34
N GLU A 371 2.43 -7.87 -15.11
CA GLU A 371 3.27 -8.72 -14.23
C GLU A 371 3.51 -10.12 -14.81
N ILE A 372 2.47 -10.74 -15.39
CA ILE A 372 2.61 -12.04 -16.09
C ILE A 372 3.57 -11.89 -17.27
N ALA A 373 3.42 -10.83 -18.07
CA ALA A 373 4.29 -10.58 -19.21
C ALA A 373 5.76 -10.37 -18.78
N ASP A 374 6.01 -9.69 -17.67
CA ASP A 374 7.36 -9.50 -17.15
C ASP A 374 8.00 -10.79 -16.62
N ILE A 375 7.25 -11.67 -15.96
CA ILE A 375 7.73 -13.01 -15.60
C ILE A 375 8.07 -13.81 -16.87
N GLN A 376 7.21 -13.76 -17.88
CA GLN A 376 7.41 -14.48 -19.15
C GLN A 376 8.60 -13.97 -19.95
N LYS A 377 8.94 -12.67 -19.88
CA LYS A 377 10.16 -12.13 -20.48
C LYS A 377 11.42 -12.75 -19.88
N VAL A 378 11.40 -13.11 -18.60
CA VAL A 378 12.55 -13.68 -17.89
C VAL A 378 12.62 -15.20 -18.02
N LEU A 379 11.48 -15.89 -17.92
CA LEU A 379 11.44 -17.35 -17.80
C LEU A 379 10.94 -18.10 -19.06
N GLY A 380 10.34 -17.39 -20.01
CA GLY A 380 9.72 -17.98 -21.20
C GLY A 380 8.20 -17.86 -21.20
N ARG A 381 7.60 -17.89 -22.40
CA ARG A 381 6.15 -17.70 -22.62
C ARG A 381 5.29 -18.87 -22.14
N ASP A 382 5.91 -20.00 -21.86
CA ASP A 382 5.27 -21.23 -21.37
C ASP A 382 5.17 -21.31 -19.84
N VAL A 383 5.66 -20.27 -19.13
CA VAL A 383 5.34 -20.03 -17.73
C VAL A 383 4.05 -19.21 -17.65
N TYR A 384 2.98 -19.81 -17.13
CA TYR A 384 1.68 -19.16 -16.98
C TYR A 384 1.02 -19.52 -15.65
N PRO A 385 0.18 -18.63 -15.09
CA PRO A 385 -0.49 -18.89 -13.83
C PRO A 385 -1.56 -19.96 -13.99
N ILE A 386 -1.76 -20.78 -12.95
CA ILE A 386 -2.85 -21.76 -12.91
C ILE A 386 -4.21 -21.06 -12.74
N THR A 387 -4.22 -19.91 -12.06
CA THR A 387 -5.43 -19.10 -11.91
C THR A 387 -5.10 -17.62 -11.76
N SER A 388 -6.03 -16.77 -12.19
CA SER A 388 -5.98 -15.34 -12.02
C SER A 388 -7.40 -14.81 -11.79
N VAL A 389 -7.66 -14.24 -10.62
CA VAL A 389 -9.03 -13.96 -10.15
C VAL A 389 -9.12 -12.67 -9.35
N TYR A 390 -10.32 -12.07 -9.32
CA TYR A 390 -10.61 -11.01 -8.37
C TYR A 390 -10.63 -11.56 -6.95
N ASN A 391 -10.05 -10.80 -6.03
CA ASN A 391 -9.99 -11.18 -4.63
C ASN A 391 -11.22 -10.65 -3.87
N VAL A 392 -12.06 -11.56 -3.41
CA VAL A 392 -13.21 -11.23 -2.55
C VAL A 392 -12.78 -10.77 -1.15
N PHE A 393 -11.54 -11.04 -0.76
CA PHE A 393 -10.91 -10.60 0.49
C PHE A 393 -9.96 -9.40 0.31
N ARG A 394 -10.12 -8.62 -0.77
CA ARG A 394 -9.35 -7.39 -0.95
C ARG A 394 -9.62 -6.39 0.18
N SER A 395 -8.69 -5.48 0.39
CA SER A 395 -8.89 -4.35 1.30
C SER A 395 -10.04 -3.46 0.82
N PHE A 396 -10.82 -2.93 1.76
CA PHE A 396 -11.78 -1.84 1.51
C PHE A 396 -11.21 -0.48 1.87
N ARG A 397 -9.98 -0.40 2.40
CA ARG A 397 -9.28 0.88 2.58
C ARG A 397 -8.90 1.47 1.22
N PRO A 398 -9.43 2.65 0.84
CA PRO A 398 -8.98 3.33 -0.35
C PRO A 398 -7.56 3.89 -0.12
N HIS A 399 -6.67 3.66 -1.07
CA HIS A 399 -5.34 4.24 -1.14
C HIS A 399 -5.24 5.18 -2.34
N ARG A 400 -4.45 6.25 -2.23
CA ARG A 400 -4.29 7.23 -3.30
C ARG A 400 -2.95 7.06 -4.00
N GLY A 401 -2.98 6.68 -5.27
CA GLY A 401 -1.82 6.71 -6.16
C GLY A 401 -1.70 8.05 -6.91
N PHE A 402 -0.78 8.12 -7.88
CA PHE A 402 -0.58 9.32 -8.69
C PHE A 402 -1.81 9.68 -9.54
N LYS A 403 -2.43 8.70 -10.21
CA LYS A 403 -3.55 8.93 -11.15
C LYS A 403 -4.91 8.53 -10.59
N TYR A 404 -4.97 7.57 -9.67
CA TYR A 404 -6.21 6.91 -9.28
C TYR A 404 -6.21 6.48 -7.82
N MET A 405 -7.42 6.27 -7.30
CA MET A 405 -7.64 5.55 -6.06
C MET A 405 -7.59 4.06 -6.32
N TYR A 406 -6.97 3.29 -5.44
CA TYR A 406 -6.91 1.84 -5.54
C TYR A 406 -7.17 1.17 -4.21
N TYR A 407 -7.39 -0.14 -4.27
CA TYR A 407 -7.53 -1.01 -3.11
C TYR A 407 -6.45 -2.07 -3.17
N ARG A 408 -5.78 -2.30 -2.04
CA ARG A 408 -4.75 -3.33 -1.97
C ARG A 408 -5.36 -4.71 -2.09
N ASN A 409 -4.57 -5.61 -2.66
CA ASN A 409 -4.89 -7.02 -2.87
C ASN A 409 -6.17 -7.25 -3.68
N SER A 410 -6.43 -6.43 -4.71
CA SER A 410 -7.69 -6.48 -5.48
C SER A 410 -7.78 -7.66 -6.45
N PHE A 411 -6.64 -8.11 -6.97
CA PHE A 411 -6.57 -9.18 -7.95
C PHE A 411 -5.41 -10.11 -7.62
N LEU A 412 -5.58 -11.41 -7.86
CA LEU A 412 -4.60 -12.45 -7.53
C LEU A 412 -4.11 -13.13 -8.80
N ILE A 413 -2.82 -13.48 -8.79
CA ILE A 413 -2.19 -14.36 -9.77
C ILE A 413 -1.56 -15.51 -8.98
N VAL A 414 -1.85 -16.75 -9.35
CA VAL A 414 -1.27 -17.92 -8.66
C VAL A 414 -0.61 -18.83 -9.68
N TYR A 415 0.64 -19.20 -9.40
CA TYR A 415 1.40 -20.21 -10.13
C TYR A 415 1.58 -21.43 -9.24
N LYS A 416 1.42 -22.63 -9.81
CA LYS A 416 1.74 -23.89 -9.09
C LYS A 416 3.25 -23.99 -8.84
N THR A 417 4.05 -23.69 -9.85
CA THR A 417 5.48 -23.40 -9.80
C THR A 417 5.80 -22.45 -10.95
N LEU A 418 6.99 -21.83 -10.96
CA LEU A 418 7.48 -21.06 -12.10
C LEU A 418 8.24 -21.91 -13.14
N LYS A 419 7.96 -23.22 -13.21
CA LYS A 419 8.47 -24.10 -14.26
C LYS A 419 7.45 -24.25 -15.39
N ASN A 420 7.92 -24.61 -16.57
CA ASN A 420 7.07 -24.77 -17.74
C ASN A 420 6.12 -25.95 -17.53
N ASN A 421 4.82 -25.74 -17.75
CA ASN A 421 3.79 -26.76 -17.56
C ASN A 421 3.70 -27.76 -18.72
N LYS A 422 4.75 -27.90 -19.55
CA LYS A 422 4.82 -28.99 -20.53
C LYS A 422 5.08 -30.32 -19.81
N GLN A 423 4.05 -30.86 -19.17
CA GLN A 423 3.93 -32.30 -19.05
C GLN A 423 3.45 -32.83 -20.40
N HIS A 424 4.19 -33.81 -20.91
CA HIS A 424 4.00 -34.51 -22.17
C HIS A 424 2.52 -34.81 -22.48
N ASN A 425 2.06 -34.40 -23.66
CA ASN A 425 1.11 -35.19 -24.43
C ASN A 425 1.91 -36.14 -25.32
#